data_AF-B6QJV1-F1
#
_entry.id   AF-B6QJV1-F1
#
_cell.length_a   1.000
_cell.length_b   1.000
_cell.length_c   1.000
_cell.angle_alpha   90.00
_cell.angle_beta   90.00
_cell.angle_gamma   90.00
#
_symmetry.space_group_name_H-M   'P 1'
#
loop_
_entity.id
_entity.type
_entity.pdbx_description
1 polymer ?
#
loop_
_entity_poly.entity_id
_entity_poly.type
_entity_poly.pdbx_seq_one_letter_code
_entity_poly.pdbx_strand_id
1 'polypeptide(L)'
;MALNFMLSACMNLSGRKIWEEPQNGFCSFNGFMTQVFVIQTDYWVLNIAICTYSILANHKRLYGWLQDHPIVVFLWPWVLSLIWAILGLVLAGYQNIGGFCWFASDRTRLLVNFLPRWTIIFIIIALYLRLTYILLRIQKQLESTEEDTTIILSGHHRTSRNIDLQQKNPQTNSYPHASDSRSVTANAQRSGPTSKLKKVAIRMMMYPILYMLIWTIPTAIRIYQGTSGRSASLSISCVDKACIVVQGLADSIIYGLNERTWNEWMKWIFPRRSRIHS
;
A
#
# COMPACT_ATOMS: atom_id res chain seq x y z
N MET A 1 5.87 -7.77 -16.90
CA MET A 1 7.26 -8.06 -16.45
C MET A 1 7.66 -9.52 -16.64
N ALA A 2 6.99 -10.51 -16.04
CA ALA A 2 7.39 -11.92 -16.11
C ALA A 2 7.58 -12.45 -17.55
N LEU A 3 6.61 -12.18 -18.44
CA LEU A 3 6.72 -12.55 -19.85
C LEU A 3 7.98 -11.98 -20.53
N ASN A 4 8.38 -10.75 -20.18
CA ASN A 4 9.57 -10.11 -20.74
C ASN A 4 10.85 -10.85 -20.37
N PHE A 5 10.97 -11.30 -19.11
CA PHE A 5 12.09 -12.12 -18.67
C PHE A 5 12.05 -13.53 -19.27
N MET A 6 10.86 -14.13 -19.38
CA MET A 6 10.69 -15.44 -20.03
C MET A 6 11.11 -15.39 -21.50
N LEU A 7 10.68 -14.37 -22.25
CA LEU A 7 11.07 -14.19 -23.65
C LEU A 7 12.58 -14.05 -23.80
N SER A 8 13.23 -13.26 -22.93
CA SER A 8 14.69 -13.13 -22.91
C SER A 8 15.40 -14.47 -22.64
N ALA A 9 14.90 -15.24 -21.68
CA ALA A 9 15.43 -16.56 -21.35
C ALA A 9 15.23 -17.56 -22.51
N CYS A 10 14.03 -17.62 -23.10
CA CYS A 10 13.74 -18.48 -24.24
C CYS A 10 14.65 -18.18 -25.44
N MET A 11 14.88 -16.90 -25.74
CA MET A 11 15.79 -16.49 -26.80
C MET A 11 17.22 -16.98 -26.55
N ASN A 12 17.75 -16.75 -25.35
CA ASN A 12 19.08 -17.22 -24.97
C ASN A 12 19.21 -18.76 -25.03
N LEU A 13 18.18 -19.49 -24.59
CA LEU A 13 18.14 -20.97 -24.64
C LEU A 13 18.03 -21.51 -26.07
N SER A 14 17.38 -20.77 -26.98
CA SER A 14 17.27 -21.14 -28.40
C SER A 14 18.57 -20.94 -29.20
N GLY A 15 19.67 -20.52 -28.54
CA GLY A 15 20.94 -20.20 -29.18
C GLY A 15 20.99 -18.79 -29.78
N ARG A 16 19.88 -18.04 -29.76
CA ARG A 16 19.82 -16.64 -30.20
C ARG A 16 20.20 -15.72 -29.05
N LYS A 17 21.49 -15.49 -28.89
CA LYS A 17 22.01 -14.61 -27.83
C LYS A 17 21.50 -13.19 -28.04
N ILE A 18 20.82 -12.65 -27.02
CA ILE A 18 20.18 -11.32 -27.08
C ILE A 18 21.17 -10.16 -27.24
N TRP A 19 22.47 -10.40 -27.07
CA TRP A 19 23.52 -9.38 -27.18
C TRP A 19 24.27 -9.40 -28.51
N GLU A 20 23.94 -10.31 -29.43
CA GLU A 20 24.53 -10.32 -30.77
C GLU A 20 23.83 -9.28 -31.69
N GLU A 21 24.59 -8.68 -32.61
CA GLU A 21 24.14 -7.70 -33.63
C GLU A 21 22.73 -7.95 -34.21
N PRO A 22 22.37 -9.17 -34.68
CA PRO A 22 21.04 -9.40 -35.26
C PRO A 22 19.88 -9.26 -34.27
N GLN A 23 20.14 -9.20 -32.95
CA GLN A 23 19.12 -9.15 -31.90
C GLN A 23 19.19 -7.89 -31.03
N ASN A 24 19.99 -6.88 -31.41
CA ASN A 24 20.13 -5.64 -30.64
C ASN A 24 18.80 -4.89 -30.46
N GLY A 25 17.93 -4.91 -31.48
CA GLY A 25 16.57 -4.35 -31.38
C GLY A 25 15.71 -5.03 -30.31
N PHE A 26 15.79 -6.37 -30.22
CA PHE A 26 15.12 -7.13 -29.18
C PHE A 26 15.68 -6.80 -27.79
N CYS A 27 17.00 -6.66 -27.65
CA CYS A 27 17.64 -6.25 -26.40
C CYS A 27 17.17 -4.87 -25.93
N SER A 28 17.15 -3.90 -26.84
CA SER A 28 16.69 -2.55 -26.54
C SER A 28 15.22 -2.54 -26.09
N PHE A 29 14.36 -3.29 -26.80
CA PHE A 29 12.95 -3.44 -26.42
C PHE A 29 12.78 -4.15 -25.07
N ASN A 30 13.51 -5.24 -24.85
CA ASN A 30 13.49 -5.99 -23.59
C ASN A 30 13.92 -5.11 -22.40
N GLY A 31 14.95 -4.29 -22.58
CA GLY A 31 15.40 -3.34 -21.56
C GLY A 31 14.42 -2.20 -21.32
N PHE A 32 13.82 -1.67 -22.39
CA PHE A 32 12.74 -0.69 -22.28
C PHE A 32 11.56 -1.22 -21.48
N MET A 33 11.05 -2.40 -21.84
CA MET A 33 9.93 -3.03 -21.14
C MET A 33 10.28 -3.35 -19.68
N THR A 34 11.51 -3.79 -19.40
CA THR A 34 11.99 -3.99 -18.03
C THR A 34 11.93 -2.69 -17.25
N GLN A 35 12.47 -1.60 -17.81
CA GLN A 35 12.51 -0.30 -17.17
C GLN A 35 11.11 0.25 -16.90
N VAL A 36 10.20 0.20 -17.89
CA VAL A 36 8.80 0.63 -17.74
C VAL A 36 8.17 -0.10 -16.58
N PHE A 37 8.17 -1.44 -16.56
CA PHE A 37 7.47 -2.19 -15.53
C PHE A 37 8.08 -2.04 -14.14
N VAL A 38 9.41 -1.95 -14.03
CA VAL A 38 10.11 -1.81 -12.73
C VAL A 38 9.73 -0.48 -12.05
N ILE A 39 9.70 0.60 -12.82
CA ILE A 39 9.34 1.94 -12.32
C ILE A 39 7.84 2.07 -12.12
N GLN A 40 7.08 1.46 -13.03
CA GLN A 40 5.64 1.47 -12.94
C GLN A 40 5.16 0.85 -11.62
N THR A 41 5.77 -0.26 -11.17
CA THR A 41 5.44 -0.82 -9.86
C THR A 41 5.71 0.19 -8.74
N ASP A 42 6.82 0.92 -8.75
CA ASP A 42 7.11 1.95 -7.73
C ASP A 42 6.01 3.01 -7.65
N TYR A 43 5.55 3.51 -8.81
CA TYR A 43 4.49 4.51 -8.85
C TYR A 43 3.14 3.94 -8.43
N TRP A 44 2.83 2.68 -8.75
CA TRP A 44 1.62 2.01 -8.24
C TRP A 44 1.63 1.86 -6.72
N VAL A 45 2.78 1.47 -6.16
CA VAL A 45 2.97 1.37 -4.70
C VAL A 45 2.74 2.73 -4.04
N LEU A 46 3.31 3.80 -4.60
CA LEU A 46 3.09 5.17 -4.12
C LEU A 46 1.62 5.59 -4.26
N ASN A 47 0.96 5.26 -5.37
CA ASN A 47 -0.45 5.55 -5.61
C ASN A 47 -1.34 4.91 -4.55
N ILE A 48 -1.11 3.64 -4.25
CA ILE A 48 -1.84 2.90 -3.22
C ILE A 48 -1.64 3.55 -1.85
N ALA A 49 -0.41 3.96 -1.52
CA ALA A 49 -0.11 4.64 -0.26
C ALA A 49 -0.84 5.99 -0.15
N ILE A 50 -0.85 6.81 -1.21
CA ILE A 50 -1.56 8.10 -1.26
C ILE A 50 -3.07 7.90 -1.12
N CYS A 51 -3.66 6.95 -1.85
CA CYS A 51 -5.08 6.62 -1.75
C CYS A 51 -5.45 6.18 -0.33
N THR A 52 -4.67 5.25 0.24
CA THR A 52 -4.88 4.72 1.60
C THR A 52 -4.80 5.84 2.63
N TYR A 53 -3.76 6.66 2.54
CA TYR A 53 -3.58 7.81 3.43
C TYR A 53 -4.74 8.80 3.31
N SER A 54 -5.18 9.13 2.10
CA SER A 54 -6.26 10.10 1.84
C SER A 54 -7.61 9.63 2.41
N ILE A 55 -7.93 8.35 2.22
CA ILE A 55 -9.14 7.72 2.76
C ILE A 55 -9.11 7.70 4.29
N LEU A 56 -7.98 7.31 4.88
CA LEU A 56 -7.92 7.03 6.31
C LEU A 56 -7.64 8.28 7.17
N ALA A 57 -6.96 9.28 6.62
CA ALA A 57 -6.75 10.60 7.24
C ALA A 57 -7.93 11.56 7.04
N ASN A 58 -9.04 11.11 6.45
CA ASN A 58 -10.27 11.88 6.22
C ASN A 58 -10.04 13.23 5.49
N HIS A 59 -9.09 13.26 4.54
CA HIS A 59 -8.84 14.44 3.71
C HIS A 59 -9.93 14.56 2.65
N LYS A 60 -11.09 15.12 3.03
CA LYS A 60 -12.30 15.20 2.19
C LYS A 60 -12.05 15.78 0.80
N ARG A 61 -11.21 16.82 0.68
CA ARG A 61 -10.89 17.47 -0.61
C ARG A 61 -10.08 16.56 -1.54
N LEU A 62 -9.04 15.91 -1.01
CA LEU A 62 -8.17 15.04 -1.79
C LEU A 62 -8.89 13.74 -2.16
N TYR A 63 -9.60 13.15 -1.20
CA TYR A 63 -10.43 11.97 -1.43
C TYR A 63 -11.52 12.22 -2.50
N GLY A 64 -12.25 13.34 -2.41
CA GLY A 64 -13.26 13.70 -3.40
C GLY A 64 -12.66 13.84 -4.81
N TRP A 65 -11.55 14.57 -4.93
CA TRP A 65 -10.87 14.71 -6.22
C TRP A 65 -10.39 13.38 -6.81
N LEU A 66 -9.82 12.50 -5.98
CA LEU A 66 -9.38 11.16 -6.40
C LEU A 66 -10.55 10.32 -6.93
N GLN A 67 -11.71 10.43 -6.29
CA GLN A 67 -12.91 9.69 -6.69
C GLN A 67 -13.54 10.25 -7.97
N ASP A 68 -13.47 11.56 -8.18
CA ASP A 68 -13.99 12.23 -9.38
C ASP A 68 -13.10 11.99 -10.61
N HIS A 69 -11.79 11.73 -10.42
CA HIS A 69 -10.81 11.58 -11.51
C HIS A 69 -10.07 10.23 -11.50
N PRO A 70 -10.77 9.08 -11.55
CA PRO A 70 -10.14 7.76 -11.48
C PRO A 70 -9.21 7.49 -12.67
N ILE A 71 -9.51 8.08 -13.83
CA ILE A 71 -8.69 7.97 -15.05
C ILE A 71 -7.31 8.59 -14.82
N VAL A 72 -7.24 9.74 -14.15
CA VAL A 72 -5.95 10.39 -13.85
C VAL A 72 -5.13 9.52 -12.92
N VAL A 73 -5.76 8.99 -11.86
CA VAL A 73 -5.15 8.07 -10.89
C VAL A 73 -4.61 6.80 -11.58
N PHE A 74 -5.27 6.33 -12.63
CA PHE A 74 -4.83 5.17 -13.40
C PHE A 74 -3.73 5.48 -14.41
N LEU A 75 -3.81 6.62 -15.11
CA LEU A 75 -2.88 6.94 -16.21
C LEU A 75 -1.54 7.48 -15.73
N TRP A 76 -1.49 8.19 -14.60
CA TRP A 76 -0.24 8.84 -14.19
C TRP A 76 0.95 7.87 -13.98
N PRO A 77 0.81 6.64 -13.41
CA PRO A 77 1.94 5.71 -13.28
C PRO A 77 2.44 5.23 -14.63
N TRP A 78 1.54 5.03 -15.60
CA TRP A 78 1.89 4.66 -16.98
C TRP A 78 2.66 5.78 -17.67
N VAL A 79 2.17 7.01 -17.60
CA VAL A 79 2.81 8.15 -18.27
C VAL A 79 4.20 8.40 -17.70
N LEU A 80 4.35 8.45 -16.38
CA LEU A 80 5.65 8.70 -15.76
C LEU A 80 6.65 7.56 -16.04
N SER A 81 6.23 6.30 -15.96
CA SER A 81 7.10 5.16 -16.25
C SER A 81 7.55 5.12 -17.72
N LEU A 82 6.66 5.42 -18.66
CA LEU A 82 6.99 5.50 -20.09
C LEU A 82 7.98 6.63 -20.36
N ILE A 83 7.72 7.84 -19.84
CA ILE A 83 8.62 8.98 -20.02
C ILE A 83 10.02 8.65 -19.50
N TRP A 84 10.11 8.07 -18.30
CA TRP A 84 11.39 7.75 -17.69
C TRP A 84 12.15 6.64 -18.44
N ALA A 85 11.43 5.64 -18.96
CA ALA A 85 12.03 4.59 -19.78
C ALA A 85 12.50 5.11 -21.16
N ILE A 86 11.72 5.99 -21.80
CA ILE A 86 12.14 6.64 -23.05
C ILE A 86 13.40 7.47 -22.81
N LEU A 87 13.43 8.26 -21.72
CA LEU A 87 14.61 9.06 -21.38
C LEU A 87 15.85 8.18 -21.14
N GLY A 88 15.68 7.06 -20.44
CA GLY A 88 16.75 6.07 -20.24
C GLY A 88 17.25 5.47 -21.55
N LEU A 89 16.35 5.15 -22.48
CA LEU A 89 16.70 4.63 -23.80
C LEU A 89 17.51 5.65 -24.61
N VAL A 90 17.07 6.91 -24.64
CA VAL A 90 17.72 7.97 -25.44
C VAL A 90 19.07 8.40 -24.86
N LEU A 91 19.20 8.51 -23.53
CA LEU A 91 20.40 9.05 -22.90
C LEU A 91 21.51 8.02 -22.65
N ALA A 92 21.16 6.78 -22.31
CA ALA A 92 22.13 5.77 -21.89
C ALA A 92 22.10 4.50 -22.75
N GLY A 93 20.96 4.18 -23.35
CA GLY A 93 20.74 2.92 -24.05
C GLY A 93 20.64 1.71 -23.10
N TYR A 94 19.98 0.66 -23.57
CA TYR A 94 19.89 -0.61 -22.84
C TYR A 94 20.84 -1.64 -23.46
N GLN A 95 21.57 -2.33 -22.59
CA GLN A 95 22.59 -3.32 -22.96
C GLN A 95 22.41 -4.58 -22.12
N ASN A 96 23.01 -5.69 -22.56
CA ASN A 96 22.90 -6.96 -21.86
C ASN A 96 23.67 -6.96 -20.53
N ILE A 97 23.02 -7.42 -19.46
CA ILE A 97 23.62 -7.59 -18.12
C ILE A 97 23.72 -9.07 -17.69
N GLY A 98 23.76 -9.99 -18.67
CA GLY A 98 23.93 -11.42 -18.46
C GLY A 98 22.63 -12.17 -18.19
N GLY A 99 21.59 -11.92 -18.99
CA GLY A 99 20.34 -12.70 -18.96
C GLY A 99 19.12 -11.93 -19.47
N PHE A 100 19.12 -10.62 -19.31
CA PHE A 100 18.18 -9.67 -19.89
C PHE A 100 18.90 -8.34 -20.12
N CYS A 101 18.24 -7.42 -20.79
CA CYS A 101 18.82 -6.12 -21.13
C CYS A 101 18.38 -5.05 -20.16
N TRP A 102 19.31 -4.19 -19.73
CA TRP A 102 19.07 -3.05 -18.86
C TRP A 102 20.22 -2.03 -18.94
N PHE A 103 20.33 -1.09 -18.01
CA PHE A 103 21.50 -0.21 -17.98
C PHE A 103 22.77 -0.99 -17.62
N ALA A 104 23.79 -0.92 -18.46
CA ALA A 104 25.08 -1.58 -18.19
C ALA A 104 25.80 -0.98 -16.97
N SER A 105 25.79 0.34 -16.85
CA SER A 105 26.47 1.05 -15.76
C SER A 105 25.79 0.82 -14.41
N ASP A 106 26.55 0.32 -13.43
CA ASP A 106 26.11 0.16 -12.04
C ASP A 106 25.73 1.50 -11.41
N ARG A 107 26.51 2.55 -11.69
CA ARG A 107 26.23 3.91 -11.18
C ARG A 107 24.92 4.46 -11.74
N THR A 108 24.65 4.25 -13.02
CA THR A 108 23.40 4.69 -13.64
C THR A 108 22.22 3.94 -13.04
N ARG A 109 22.32 2.63 -12.84
CA ARG A 109 21.26 1.85 -12.16
C ARG A 109 20.99 2.37 -10.75
N LEU A 110 22.04 2.60 -9.97
CA LEU A 110 21.93 3.10 -8.60
C LEU A 110 21.22 4.46 -8.56
N LEU A 111 21.66 5.41 -9.39
CA LEU A 111 21.13 6.78 -9.39
C LEU A 111 19.74 6.89 -10.03
N VAL A 112 19.48 6.18 -11.13
CA VAL A 112 18.26 6.34 -11.94
C VAL A 112 17.10 5.49 -11.44
N ASN A 113 17.39 4.36 -10.77
CA ASN A 113 16.35 3.42 -10.33
C ASN A 113 16.30 3.30 -8.81
N PHE A 114 17.44 2.96 -8.19
CA PHE A 114 17.45 2.67 -6.76
C PHE A 114 17.24 3.93 -5.91
N LEU A 115 17.90 5.04 -6.24
CA LEU A 115 17.76 6.27 -5.46
C LEU A 115 16.31 6.80 -5.49
N PRO A 116 15.64 6.97 -6.65
CA PRO A 116 14.22 7.31 -6.70
C PRO A 116 13.35 6.33 -5.92
N ARG A 117 13.63 5.02 -6.01
CA ARG A 117 12.89 4.01 -5.24
C ARG A 117 13.00 4.20 -3.73
N TRP A 118 14.20 4.47 -3.21
CA TRP A 118 14.37 4.77 -1.78
C TRP A 118 13.67 6.06 -1.38
N THR A 119 13.68 7.10 -2.22
CA THR A 119 12.92 8.32 -1.93
C THR A 119 11.42 8.03 -1.81
N ILE A 120 10.86 7.20 -2.69
CA ILE A 120 9.45 6.76 -2.63
C ILE A 120 9.19 5.96 -1.35
N ILE A 121 10.08 5.01 -1.01
CA ILE A 121 9.98 4.22 0.22
C ILE A 121 9.93 5.13 1.46
N PHE A 122 10.82 6.12 1.56
CA PHE A 122 10.81 7.06 2.69
C PHE A 122 9.55 7.91 2.75
N ILE A 123 9.03 8.37 1.59
CA ILE A 123 7.76 9.10 1.52
C ILE A 123 6.61 8.24 2.06
N ILE A 124 6.53 6.97 1.64
CA ILE A 124 5.49 6.05 2.07
C ILE A 124 5.58 5.80 3.58
N ILE A 125 6.79 5.60 4.10
CA ILE A 125 7.03 5.45 5.54
C ILE A 125 6.54 6.69 6.28
N ALA A 126 6.89 7.89 5.83
CA ALA A 126 6.45 9.13 6.46
C ALA A 126 4.92 9.26 6.47
N LEU A 127 4.26 8.94 5.35
CA LEU A 127 2.79 8.92 5.26
C LEU A 127 2.16 7.92 6.24
N TYR A 128 2.74 6.72 6.36
CA TYR A 128 2.22 5.68 7.25
C TYR A 128 2.52 5.93 8.72
N LEU A 129 3.69 6.45 9.08
CA LEU A 129 4.01 6.89 10.43
C LEU A 129 3.05 8.00 10.88
N ARG A 130 2.77 8.96 9.99
CA ARG A 130 1.78 10.00 10.26
C ARG A 130 0.38 9.40 10.46
N LEU A 131 0.02 8.40 9.65
CA LEU A 131 -1.27 7.75 9.73
C LEU A 131 -1.45 6.95 11.03
N THR A 132 -0.46 6.14 11.42
CA THR A 132 -0.49 5.40 12.68
C THR A 132 -0.53 6.34 13.87
N TYR A 133 0.25 7.42 13.84
CA TYR A 133 0.20 8.45 14.87
C TYR A 133 -1.21 9.05 15.03
N ILE A 134 -1.89 9.37 13.92
CA ILE A 134 -3.28 9.86 13.94
C ILE A 134 -4.23 8.80 14.52
N LEU A 135 -4.09 7.54 14.09
CA LEU A 135 -4.95 6.45 14.57
C LEU A 135 -4.77 6.17 16.06
N LEU A 136 -3.52 6.10 16.53
CA LEU A 136 -3.18 5.90 17.93
C LEU A 136 -3.69 7.05 18.78
N ARG A 137 -3.55 8.30 18.30
CA ARG A 137 -4.10 9.47 18.98
C ARG A 137 -5.61 9.37 19.12
N ILE A 138 -6.33 8.91 18.09
CA ILE A 138 -7.78 8.74 18.15
C ILE A 138 -8.17 7.63 19.13
N GLN A 139 -7.45 6.50 19.13
CA GLN A 139 -7.72 5.40 20.07
C GLN A 139 -7.55 5.84 21.52
N LYS A 140 -6.46 6.53 21.85
CA LYS A 140 -6.22 7.06 23.19
C LYS A 140 -7.32 8.03 23.67
N GLN A 141 -7.89 8.82 22.76
CA GLN A 141 -8.98 9.74 23.07
C GLN A 141 -10.32 9.01 23.31
N LEU A 142 -10.54 7.87 22.64
CA LEU A 142 -11.73 7.05 22.85
C LEU A 142 -11.67 6.33 24.20
N GLU A 143 -10.51 5.78 24.56
CA GLU A 143 -10.28 5.14 25.87
C GLU A 143 -10.53 6.10 27.04
N SER A 144 -10.01 7.34 26.97
CA SER A 144 -10.25 8.33 28.02
C SER A 144 -11.73 8.73 28.13
N THR A 145 -12.45 8.80 27.01
CA THR A 145 -13.88 9.19 27.01
C THR A 145 -14.76 8.07 27.59
N GLU A 146 -14.42 6.80 27.34
CA GLU A 146 -15.13 5.65 27.89
C GLU A 146 -14.94 5.54 29.41
N GLU A 147 -13.74 5.82 29.91
CA GLU A 147 -13.44 5.87 31.34
C GLU A 147 -14.26 6.96 32.06
N ASP A 148 -14.29 8.18 31.52
CA ASP A 148 -15.10 9.29 32.05
C ASP A 148 -16.61 8.97 32.06
N THR A 149 -17.12 8.39 30.97
CA THR A 149 -18.54 8.03 30.85
C THR A 149 -18.92 6.93 31.84
N THR A 150 -18.04 5.96 32.06
CA THR A 150 -18.25 4.86 33.01
C THR A 150 -18.27 5.35 34.46
N ILE A 151 -17.41 6.32 34.79
CA ILE A 151 -17.39 6.97 36.13
C ILE A 151 -18.68 7.76 36.37
N ILE A 152 -19.15 8.55 35.40
CA ILE A 152 -20.40 9.32 35.52
C ILE A 152 -21.60 8.39 35.68
N LEU A 153 -21.70 7.32 34.87
CA LEU A 153 -22.79 6.34 34.96
C LEU A 153 -22.80 5.61 36.31
N SER A 154 -21.62 5.26 36.82
CA SER A 154 -21.46 4.61 38.13
C SER A 154 -21.77 5.57 39.30
N GLY A 155 -21.46 6.85 39.15
CA GLY A 155 -21.80 7.90 40.12
C GLY A 155 -23.32 8.13 40.21
N HIS A 156 -24.01 8.21 39.07
CA HIS A 156 -25.46 8.40 39.03
C HIS A 156 -26.23 7.24 39.67
N HIS A 157 -25.73 6.00 39.53
CA HIS A 157 -26.31 4.83 40.19
C HIS A 157 -26.16 4.83 41.72
N ARG A 158 -25.16 5.53 42.27
CA ARG A 158 -25.00 5.72 43.73
C ARG A 158 -25.88 6.86 44.27
N THR A 159 -26.09 7.92 43.51
CA THR A 159 -26.93 9.07 43.95
C THR A 159 -28.43 8.76 43.88
N SER A 160 -28.87 7.91 42.95
CA SER A 160 -30.29 7.51 42.84
C SER A 160 -30.76 6.56 43.96
N ARG A 161 -29.86 6.00 44.77
CA ARG A 161 -30.23 5.10 45.89
C ARG A 161 -30.53 5.85 47.20
N ASN A 162 -30.40 7.18 47.24
CA ASN A 162 -30.68 8.00 48.43
C ASN A 162 -31.95 8.88 48.30
N ILE A 163 -32.67 8.83 47.17
CA ILE A 163 -33.93 9.55 46.98
C ILE A 163 -35.08 8.53 47.05
N ASP A 164 -35.25 7.85 48.19
CA ASP A 164 -36.44 7.04 48.44
C ASP A 164 -36.80 6.92 49.92
N LEU A 165 -36.51 7.96 50.72
CA LEU A 165 -36.98 8.07 52.10
C LEU A 165 -37.29 9.53 52.47
N GLN A 166 -38.27 10.14 51.79
CA GLN A 166 -39.06 11.21 52.43
C GLN A 166 -40.37 11.44 51.69
N GLN A 167 -41.35 10.56 51.93
CA GLN A 167 -42.75 10.80 51.61
C GLN A 167 -43.53 11.09 52.89
N LYS A 168 -43.88 12.37 53.11
CA LYS A 168 -45.04 12.78 53.92
C LYS A 168 -45.59 14.13 53.44
N ASN A 169 -46.58 14.04 52.54
CA ASN A 169 -47.75 14.89 52.19
C ASN A 169 -48.03 16.23 52.93
N PRO A 170 -48.98 17.09 52.45
CA PRO A 170 -49.34 17.57 51.10
C PRO A 170 -49.57 19.12 51.01
N GLN A 171 -49.95 19.61 49.82
CA GLN A 171 -50.58 20.90 49.46
C GLN A 171 -49.71 22.17 49.36
N THR A 172 -49.55 22.69 48.13
CA THR A 172 -50.17 23.97 47.68
C THR A 172 -49.82 24.30 46.23
N ASN A 173 -50.76 24.96 45.55
CA ASN A 173 -50.76 25.37 44.14
C ASN A 173 -49.52 26.16 43.70
N SER A 174 -49.18 26.13 42.39
CA SER A 174 -48.93 27.32 41.52
C SER A 174 -47.92 27.08 40.36
N TYR A 175 -48.40 27.28 39.11
CA TYR A 175 -47.73 27.62 37.83
C TYR A 175 -46.73 26.66 37.12
N PRO A 176 -46.86 26.47 35.78
CA PRO A 176 -45.90 25.73 34.97
C PRO A 176 -44.78 26.65 34.45
N HIS A 177 -43.54 26.44 34.91
CA HIS A 177 -42.36 26.95 34.21
C HIS A 177 -41.86 25.90 33.21
N ALA A 178 -42.06 26.19 31.93
CA ALA A 178 -41.42 25.49 30.83
C ALA A 178 -39.91 25.75 30.87
N SER A 179 -39.14 24.82 31.42
CA SER A 179 -37.69 24.75 31.25
C SER A 179 -37.40 23.86 30.05
N ASP A 180 -37.25 24.53 28.91
CA ASP A 180 -36.85 24.02 27.61
C ASP A 180 -35.44 23.42 27.69
N SER A 181 -35.34 22.18 28.19
CA SER A 181 -34.09 21.41 28.23
C SER A 181 -33.85 20.77 26.87
N ARG A 182 -33.54 21.61 25.88
CA ARG A 182 -32.84 21.18 24.66
C ARG A 182 -31.40 20.83 25.04
N SER A 183 -31.18 19.68 25.64
CA SER A 183 -29.87 19.04 25.59
C SER A 183 -29.71 18.48 24.17
N VAL A 184 -29.10 19.35 23.35
CA VAL A 184 -28.51 19.10 22.05
C VAL A 184 -28.07 17.64 21.94
N THR A 185 -28.82 16.86 21.18
CA THR A 185 -28.36 15.59 20.64
C THR A 185 -27.10 15.91 19.83
N ALA A 186 -25.94 15.72 20.44
CA ALA A 186 -24.66 15.78 19.78
C ALA A 186 -24.55 14.59 18.82
N ASN A 187 -25.33 14.63 17.73
CA ASN A 187 -25.08 13.90 16.50
C ASN A 187 -23.84 14.51 15.83
N ALA A 188 -22.72 14.54 16.54
CA ALA A 188 -21.41 14.53 15.91
C ALA A 188 -21.15 13.09 15.47
N GLN A 189 -21.92 12.65 14.48
CA GLN A 189 -21.64 11.45 13.70
C GLN A 189 -20.36 11.77 12.89
N ARG A 190 -19.22 11.78 13.58
CA ARG A 190 -17.91 11.58 12.98
C ARG A 190 -17.99 10.20 12.37
N SER A 191 -18.42 10.14 11.12
CA SER A 191 -18.29 8.98 10.24
C SER A 191 -16.80 8.73 10.02
N GLY A 192 -16.14 8.24 11.07
CA GLY A 192 -14.80 7.67 10.96
C GLY A 192 -14.86 6.45 10.06
N PRO A 193 -13.76 6.08 9.40
CA PRO A 193 -13.70 4.87 8.59
C PRO A 193 -14.22 3.68 9.42
N THR A 194 -15.14 2.89 8.87
CA THR A 194 -15.70 1.72 9.56
C THR A 194 -14.56 0.81 10.07
N SER A 195 -14.75 0.14 11.20
CA SER A 195 -13.71 -0.72 11.80
C SER A 195 -13.17 -1.78 10.82
N LYS A 196 -13.99 -2.21 9.85
CA LYS A 196 -13.60 -3.09 8.74
C LYS A 196 -12.65 -2.41 7.74
N LEU A 197 -12.93 -1.17 7.33
CA LEU A 197 -12.07 -0.41 6.43
C LEU A 197 -10.72 -0.06 7.09
N LYS A 198 -10.71 0.24 8.39
CA LYS A 198 -9.46 0.41 9.17
C LYS A 198 -8.63 -0.88 9.20
N LYS A 199 -9.25 -2.04 9.45
CA LYS A 199 -8.54 -3.33 9.47
C LYS A 199 -7.94 -3.67 8.10
N VAL A 200 -8.67 -3.43 7.02
CA VAL A 200 -8.17 -3.64 5.65
C VAL A 200 -7.01 -2.67 5.34
N ALA A 201 -7.14 -1.39 5.69
CA ALA A 201 -6.09 -0.39 5.49
C ALA A 201 -4.83 -0.65 6.34
N ILE A 202 -4.97 -1.14 7.57
CA ILE A 202 -3.85 -1.56 8.43
C ILE A 202 -3.17 -2.80 7.86
N ARG A 203 -3.93 -3.74 7.27
CA ARG A 203 -3.34 -4.89 6.57
C ARG A 203 -2.56 -4.45 5.33
N MET A 204 -3.01 -3.40 4.65
CA MET A 204 -2.26 -2.73 3.56
C MET A 204 -1.01 -1.98 4.07
N MET A 205 -0.84 -1.81 5.39
CA MET A 205 0.33 -1.19 6.02
C MET A 205 1.52 -2.14 6.16
N MET A 206 1.33 -3.47 6.02
CA MET A 206 2.45 -4.43 5.93
C MET A 206 3.23 -4.28 4.61
N TYR A 207 2.63 -3.68 3.59
CA TYR A 207 3.17 -3.65 2.24
C TYR A 207 4.53 -2.93 2.12
N PRO A 208 4.74 -1.72 2.66
CA PRO A 208 6.02 -1.02 2.51
C PRO A 208 7.14 -1.64 3.34
N ILE A 209 6.80 -2.33 4.44
CA ILE A 209 7.80 -3.06 5.23
C ILE A 209 8.35 -4.22 4.39
N LEU A 210 7.47 -5.02 3.78
CA LEU A 210 7.91 -6.10 2.90
C LEU A 210 8.65 -5.55 1.68
N TYR A 211 8.16 -4.44 1.10
CA TYR A 211 8.82 -3.79 -0.02
C TYR A 211 10.24 -3.33 0.33
N MET A 212 10.42 -2.72 1.51
CA MET A 212 11.73 -2.28 1.99
C MET A 212 12.67 -3.47 2.19
N LEU A 213 12.19 -4.57 2.80
CA LEU A 213 13.00 -5.78 2.99
C LEU A 213 13.47 -6.37 1.65
N ILE A 214 12.57 -6.47 0.66
CA ILE A 214 12.87 -6.99 -0.67
C ILE A 214 13.94 -6.13 -1.36
N TRP A 215 13.86 -4.80 -1.23
CA TRP A 215 14.78 -3.86 -1.90
C TRP A 215 16.07 -3.58 -1.14
N THR A 216 16.14 -3.93 0.15
CA THR A 216 17.35 -3.76 0.96
C THR A 216 18.52 -4.59 0.41
N ILE A 217 18.27 -5.86 0.07
CA ILE A 217 19.33 -6.77 -0.42
C ILE A 217 19.91 -6.30 -1.77
N PRO A 218 19.11 -6.07 -2.83
CA PRO A 218 19.57 -5.49 -4.10
C PRO A 218 20.33 -4.18 -3.93
N THR A 219 19.83 -3.28 -3.06
CA THR A 219 20.46 -1.98 -2.83
C THR A 219 21.83 -2.13 -2.20
N ALA A 220 21.95 -2.96 -1.16
CA ALA A 220 23.22 -3.21 -0.48
C ALA A 220 24.27 -3.76 -1.46
N ILE A 221 23.85 -4.70 -2.32
CA ILE A 221 24.69 -5.26 -3.38
C ILE A 221 25.17 -4.16 -4.34
N ARG A 222 24.30 -3.24 -4.75
CA ARG A 222 24.63 -2.14 -5.68
C ARG A 222 25.51 -1.07 -5.07
N ILE A 223 25.30 -0.73 -3.80
CA ILE A 223 26.18 0.19 -3.07
C ILE A 223 27.57 -0.42 -2.99
N TYR A 224 27.67 -1.70 -2.58
CA TYR A 224 28.95 -2.41 -2.52
C TYR A 224 29.68 -2.44 -3.87
N GLN A 225 28.98 -2.76 -4.96
CA GLN A 225 29.53 -2.72 -6.31
C GLN A 225 29.99 -1.31 -6.72
N GLY A 226 29.21 -0.29 -6.38
CA GLY A 226 29.53 1.12 -6.65
C GLY A 226 30.73 1.65 -5.88
N THR A 227 30.96 1.19 -4.64
CA THR A 227 32.08 1.62 -3.78
C THR A 227 33.35 0.83 -3.99
N SER A 228 33.26 -0.48 -4.23
CA SER A 228 34.43 -1.36 -4.30
C SER A 228 35.03 -1.48 -5.70
N GLY A 229 34.34 -1.03 -6.74
CA GLY A 229 34.83 -1.05 -8.13
C GLY A 229 35.12 -2.45 -8.70
N ARG A 230 34.83 -3.51 -7.95
CA ARG A 230 35.00 -4.90 -8.36
C ARG A 230 33.73 -5.39 -9.05
N SER A 231 33.89 -6.00 -10.23
CA SER A 231 32.80 -6.69 -10.91
C SER A 231 32.24 -7.80 -10.01
N ALA A 232 30.92 -7.83 -9.86
CA ALA A 232 30.24 -8.78 -8.99
C ALA A 232 30.50 -10.24 -9.41
N SER A 233 30.69 -11.12 -8.44
CA SER A 233 30.71 -12.57 -8.71
C SER A 233 29.35 -12.99 -9.30
N LEU A 234 29.37 -14.09 -10.05
CA LEU A 234 28.18 -14.60 -10.74
C LEU A 234 27.04 -14.91 -9.74
N SER A 235 27.39 -15.37 -8.54
CA SER A 235 26.44 -15.63 -7.44
C SER A 235 25.74 -14.36 -6.95
N ILE A 236 26.48 -13.26 -6.75
CA ILE A 236 25.91 -11.98 -6.29
C ILE A 236 24.96 -11.41 -7.35
N SER A 237 25.34 -11.52 -8.62
CA SER A 237 24.49 -11.09 -9.74
C SER A 237 23.21 -11.93 -9.87
N CYS A 238 23.28 -13.23 -9.53
CA CYS A 238 22.11 -14.10 -9.53
C CYS A 238 21.13 -13.73 -8.42
N VAL A 239 21.64 -13.47 -7.21
CA VAL A 239 20.82 -13.05 -6.05
C VAL A 239 20.10 -11.73 -6.33
N ASP A 240 20.80 -10.72 -6.85
CA ASP A 240 20.20 -9.42 -7.21
C ASP A 240 19.03 -9.58 -8.19
N LYS A 241 19.24 -10.37 -9.26
CA LYS A 241 18.21 -10.66 -10.25
C LYS A 241 17.04 -11.46 -9.67
N ALA A 242 17.32 -12.44 -8.80
CA ALA A 242 16.29 -13.24 -8.14
C ALA A 242 15.39 -12.37 -7.24
N CYS A 243 15.96 -11.44 -6.48
CA CYS A 243 15.19 -10.49 -5.66
C CYS A 243 14.20 -9.66 -6.51
N ILE A 244 14.61 -9.20 -7.69
CA ILE A 244 13.74 -8.45 -8.61
C ILE A 244 12.56 -9.33 -9.08
N VAL A 245 12.80 -10.61 -9.39
CA VAL A 245 11.72 -11.51 -9.83
C VAL A 245 10.80 -11.92 -8.69
N VAL A 246 11.34 -12.17 -7.49
CA VAL A 246 10.57 -12.49 -6.27
C VAL A 246 9.61 -11.36 -5.91
N GLN A 247 9.94 -10.11 -6.25
CA GLN A 247 9.01 -9.00 -6.07
C GLN A 247 7.66 -9.25 -6.76
N GLY A 248 7.66 -9.70 -8.02
CA GLY A 248 6.42 -9.98 -8.75
C GLY A 248 5.58 -11.08 -8.08
N LEU A 249 6.24 -12.09 -7.50
CA LEU A 249 5.57 -13.12 -6.70
C LEU A 249 4.98 -12.53 -5.42
N ALA A 250 5.75 -11.73 -4.68
CA ALA A 250 5.29 -11.09 -3.45
C ALA A 250 4.09 -10.17 -3.70
N ASP A 251 4.15 -9.33 -4.74
CA ASP A 251 3.04 -8.46 -5.14
C ASP A 251 1.78 -9.28 -5.48
N SER A 252 1.93 -10.40 -6.20
CA SER A 252 0.80 -11.28 -6.54
C SER A 252 0.20 -11.98 -5.31
N ILE A 253 1.00 -12.35 -4.31
CA ILE A 253 0.54 -12.96 -3.07
C ILE A 253 -0.24 -11.93 -2.24
N ILE A 254 0.34 -10.74 -2.07
CA ILE A 254 -0.25 -9.69 -1.22
C ILE A 254 -1.58 -9.21 -1.78
N TYR A 255 -1.64 -8.95 -3.09
CA TYR A 255 -2.84 -8.39 -3.72
C TYR A 255 -3.79 -9.46 -4.27
N GLY A 256 -3.27 -10.62 -4.68
CA GLY A 256 -4.07 -11.72 -5.24
C GLY A 256 -4.73 -12.59 -4.17
N LEU A 257 -4.02 -12.92 -3.07
CA LEU A 257 -4.52 -13.80 -2.01
C LEU A 257 -5.23 -13.01 -0.90
N ASN A 258 -6.27 -12.26 -1.27
CA ASN A 258 -7.19 -11.68 -0.28
C ASN A 258 -8.23 -12.72 0.15
N GLU A 259 -8.70 -12.67 1.41
CA GLU A 259 -9.70 -13.60 1.96
C GLU A 259 -10.97 -13.65 1.12
N ARG A 260 -11.36 -12.51 0.53
CA ARG A 260 -12.50 -12.42 -0.37
C ARG A 260 -12.26 -13.18 -1.68
N THR A 261 -11.09 -12.99 -2.29
CA THR A 261 -10.71 -13.68 -3.53
C THR A 261 -10.59 -15.18 -3.30
N TRP A 262 -9.95 -15.59 -2.19
CA TRP A 262 -9.84 -17.00 -1.80
C TRP A 262 -11.20 -17.66 -1.59
N ASN A 263 -12.13 -17.00 -0.90
CA ASN A 263 -13.46 -17.55 -0.65
C ASN A 263 -14.29 -17.70 -1.92
N GLU A 264 -14.21 -16.75 -2.86
CA GLU A 264 -14.88 -16.88 -4.16
C GLU A 264 -14.24 -17.97 -5.03
N TRP A 265 -12.90 -18.05 -5.06
CA TRP A 265 -12.19 -19.14 -5.73
C TRP A 265 -12.53 -20.51 -5.14
N MET A 266 -12.62 -20.62 -3.81
CA MET A 266 -12.94 -21.87 -3.13
C MET A 266 -14.39 -22.31 -3.39
N LYS A 267 -15.33 -21.36 -3.51
CA LYS A 267 -16.71 -21.66 -3.95
C LYS A 267 -16.77 -22.19 -5.38
N TRP A 268 -15.92 -21.66 -6.27
CA TRP A 268 -15.85 -22.10 -7.66
C TRP A 268 -15.14 -23.45 -7.82
N ILE A 269 -14.05 -23.68 -7.07
CA ILE A 269 -13.28 -24.94 -7.09
C ILE A 269 -14.05 -26.06 -6.37
N PHE A 270 -14.75 -25.75 -5.28
CA PHE A 270 -15.60 -26.71 -4.57
C PHE A 270 -17.06 -26.23 -4.56
N PRO A 271 -17.78 -26.33 -5.70
CA PRO A 271 -19.21 -26.11 -5.70
C PRO A 271 -19.81 -27.11 -4.71
N ARG A 272 -20.46 -26.62 -3.65
CA ARG A 272 -21.25 -27.50 -2.79
C ARG A 272 -22.30 -28.15 -3.69
N ARG A 273 -22.12 -29.43 -4.00
CA ARG A 273 -23.13 -30.27 -4.63
C ARG A 273 -24.31 -30.25 -3.66
N SER A 274 -25.33 -29.46 -3.98
CA SER A 274 -26.58 -29.43 -3.23
C SER A 274 -27.09 -30.86 -3.15
N ARG A 275 -27.13 -31.40 -1.94
CA ARG A 275 -27.79 -32.67 -1.65
C ARG A 275 -29.24 -32.46 -2.05
N ILE A 276 -29.63 -33.02 -3.19
CA ILE A 276 -31.02 -33.20 -3.58
C ILE A 276 -31.58 -34.15 -2.54
N HIS A 277 -32.33 -33.61 -1.57
CA HIS A 277 -33.16 -34.41 -0.68
C HIS A 277 -34.34 -34.88 -1.53
N SER A 278 -34.26 -36.13 -1.98
CA SER A 278 -35.41 -36.96 -2.34
C SER A 278 -36.05 -37.53 -1.08
#